data_AF-A0A3N6E973-F1
#
_entry.id   AF-A0A3N6E973-F1
#
_cell.length_a   1.000
_cell.length_b   1.000
_cell.length_c   1.000
_cell.angle_alpha   90.00
_cell.angle_beta   90.00
_cell.angle_gamma   90.00
#
_symmetry.space_group_name_H-M   'P 1'
#
loop_
_entity.id
_entity.type
_entity.pdbx_description
1 polymer ?
#
loop_
_entity_poly.entity_id
_entity_poly.type
_entity_poly.pdbx_seq_one_letter_code
_entity_poly.pdbx_strand_id
1 'polypeptide(L)'
;MSEVRQAYVDELCRRRPRPGDEWHLDEVFTKVNGELKYLWRAVDQNGNVLDILVQNRRDNAAARRFFRRLTKKTRTVPRVVVTDKLGSCSVAHREVMPSVEHPLQQGPEQPAGALPPAHAAA
;
A
#
# COMPACT_ATOMS: atom_id res chain seq x y z
N MET A 1 6.18 22.97 18.94
CA MET A 1 4.99 22.37 18.29
C MET A 1 5.22 20.95 17.73
N SER A 2 6.46 20.48 17.53
CA SER A 2 6.78 19.13 17.02
C SER A 2 6.60 18.01 18.04
N GLU A 3 6.86 18.26 19.32
CA GLU A 3 6.77 17.26 20.41
C GLU A 3 5.35 16.71 20.63
N VAL A 4 4.33 17.57 20.63
CA VAL A 4 2.93 17.14 20.82
C VAL A 4 2.46 16.26 19.65
N ARG A 5 2.91 16.58 18.43
CA ARG A 5 2.63 15.76 17.24
C ARG A 5 3.33 14.40 17.32
N GLN A 6 4.58 14.37 17.80
CA GLN A 6 5.32 13.11 17.91
C GLN A 6 4.72 12.22 18.99
N ALA A 7 4.42 12.75 20.17
CA ALA A 7 3.74 12.00 21.23
C ALA A 7 2.36 11.47 20.79
N TYR A 8 1.62 12.25 19.99
CA TYR A 8 0.35 11.80 19.41
C TYR A 8 0.53 10.67 18.39
N VAL A 9 1.54 10.76 17.52
CA VAL A 9 1.88 9.69 16.57
C VAL A 9 2.33 8.43 17.31
N ASP A 10 3.14 8.59 18.36
CA ASP A 10 3.66 7.47 19.16
C ASP A 10 2.53 6.75 19.90
N GLU A 11 1.56 7.49 20.45
CA GLU A 11 0.38 6.91 21.11
C GLU A 11 -0.51 6.14 20.11
N LEU A 12 -0.71 6.69 18.90
CA LEU A 12 -1.41 5.98 17.83
C LEU A 12 -0.64 4.74 17.37
N CYS A 13 0.69 4.78 17.36
CA CYS A 13 1.54 3.63 17.05
C CYS A 13 1.48 2.56 18.15
N ARG A 14 1.45 2.95 19.42
CA ARG A 14 1.39 2.05 20.59
C ARG A 14 0.07 1.28 20.67
N ARG A 15 -1.03 1.90 20.26
CA ARG A 15 -2.36 1.28 20.24
C ARG A 15 -2.65 0.44 19.01
N ARG A 16 -1.72 0.33 18.06
CA ARG A 16 -1.98 -0.43 16.84
C ARG A 16 -2.22 -1.89 17.18
N PRO A 17 -3.34 -2.48 16.69
CA PRO A 17 -3.54 -3.90 16.76
C PRO A 17 -2.35 -4.63 16.13
N ARG A 18 -2.08 -5.85 16.63
CA ARG A 18 -1.12 -6.72 15.96
C ARG A 18 -1.59 -6.93 14.52
N PRO A 19 -0.73 -6.71 13.51
CA PRO A 19 -1.05 -7.00 12.13
C PRO A 19 -1.54 -8.44 12.00
N GLY A 20 -2.65 -8.62 11.30
CA GLY A 20 -3.08 -9.94 10.85
C GLY A 20 -2.05 -10.62 9.95
N ASP A 21 -2.24 -11.91 9.71
CA ASP A 21 -1.38 -12.78 8.89
C ASP A 21 -1.73 -12.77 7.40
N GLU A 22 -2.78 -12.08 6.97
CA GLU A 22 -3.14 -11.88 5.56
C GLU A 22 -3.14 -10.40 5.23
N TRP A 23 -2.32 -10.01 4.25
CA TRP A 23 -2.15 -8.60 3.86
C TRP A 23 -2.73 -8.37 2.48
N HIS A 24 -3.54 -7.33 2.34
CA HIS A 24 -4.02 -6.82 1.05
C HIS A 24 -3.26 -5.55 0.69
N LEU A 25 -2.66 -5.55 -0.49
CA LEU A 25 -1.89 -4.44 -1.03
C LEU A 25 -2.54 -3.94 -2.32
N ASP A 26 -2.94 -2.67 -2.30
CA ASP A 26 -3.57 -1.99 -3.44
C ASP A 26 -2.75 -0.77 -3.89
N GLU A 27 -2.69 -0.57 -5.20
CA GLU A 27 -2.18 0.63 -5.85
C GLU A 27 -3.37 1.38 -6.47
N VAL A 28 -3.71 2.54 -5.90
CA VAL A 28 -4.83 3.38 -6.34
C VAL A 28 -4.39 4.80 -6.66
N PHE A 29 -5.14 5.50 -7.50
CA PHE A 29 -4.91 6.91 -7.78
C PHE A 29 -5.74 7.78 -6.84
N THR A 30 -5.16 8.83 -6.27
CA THR A 30 -5.87 9.79 -5.43
C THR A 30 -5.49 11.22 -5.78
N LYS A 31 -6.42 12.16 -5.62
CA LYS A 31 -6.19 13.58 -5.91
C LYS A 31 -5.81 14.28 -4.61
N VAL A 32 -4.61 14.83 -4.54
CA VAL A 32 -4.10 15.59 -3.37
C VAL A 32 -3.76 16.99 -3.85
N ASN A 33 -4.43 18.02 -3.29
CA ASN A 33 -4.24 19.43 -3.67
C ASN A 33 -4.38 19.69 -5.18
N GLY A 34 -5.34 19.02 -5.83
CA GLY A 34 -5.55 19.20 -7.27
C GLY A 34 -4.72 18.26 -8.16
N GLU A 35 -3.67 17.64 -7.64
CA GLU A 35 -2.76 16.77 -8.38
C GLU A 35 -3.11 15.28 -8.20
N LEU A 36 -3.11 14.52 -9.30
CA LEU A 36 -3.26 13.07 -9.24
C LEU A 36 -1.96 12.41 -8.75
N LYS A 37 -2.06 11.55 -7.75
CA LYS A 37 -0.93 10.84 -7.13
C LYS A 37 -1.21 9.35 -7.05
N TYR A 38 -0.15 8.57 -7.14
CA TYR A 38 -0.15 7.13 -6.88
C TYR A 38 -0.14 6.90 -5.38
N LEU A 39 -1.05 6.09 -4.88
CA LEU A 39 -1.15 5.70 -3.48
C LEU A 39 -1.04 4.19 -3.38
N TRP A 40 -0.08 3.75 -2.59
CA TRP A 40 0.07 2.37 -2.14
C TRP A 40 -0.51 2.26 -0.75
N ARG A 41 -1.39 1.28 -0.53
CA ARG A 41 -1.93 0.97 0.78
C ARG A 41 -1.72 -0.51 1.09
N ALA A 42 -1.31 -0.78 2.33
CA ALA A 42 -1.33 -2.11 2.90
C ALA A 42 -2.32 -2.15 4.06
N VAL A 43 -3.27 -3.08 4.00
CA VAL A 43 -4.20 -3.40 5.09
C VAL A 43 -4.11 -4.87 5.43
N ASP A 44 -4.42 -5.24 6.68
CA ASP A 44 -4.62 -6.64 7.03
C ASP A 44 -6.08 -7.08 6.81
N GLN A 45 -6.37 -8.38 6.98
CA GLN A 45 -7.72 -8.94 6.84
C GLN A 45 -8.75 -8.34 7.81
N ASN A 46 -8.31 -7.70 8.89
CA ASN A 46 -9.19 -7.06 9.87
C ASN A 46 -9.46 -5.58 9.51
N GLY A 47 -8.93 -5.11 8.37
CA GLY A 47 -9.04 -3.73 7.92
C GLY A 47 -8.05 -2.77 8.59
N ASN A 48 -7.06 -3.27 9.34
CA ASN A 48 -6.06 -2.40 9.96
C ASN A 48 -5.08 -1.91 8.90
N VAL A 49 -4.90 -0.58 8.83
CA VAL A 49 -3.91 0.02 7.93
C VAL A 49 -2.49 -0.21 8.47
N LEU A 50 -1.74 -1.05 7.77
CA LEU A 50 -0.36 -1.37 8.10
C LEU A 50 0.59 -0.26 7.65
N ASP A 51 0.45 0.21 6.42
CA ASP A 51 1.24 1.34 5.89
C ASP A 51 0.60 2.00 4.66
N ILE A 52 0.97 3.26 4.41
CA ILE A 52 0.55 4.02 3.22
C ILE A 52 1.79 4.71 2.60
N LEU A 53 1.87 4.77 1.28
CA LEU A 53 2.87 5.52 0.54
C LEU A 53 2.23 6.28 -0.61
N VAL A 54 2.43 7.60 -0.66
CA VAL A 54 1.95 8.45 -1.75
C VAL A 54 3.12 8.93 -2.59
N GLN A 55 2.97 8.91 -3.91
CA GLN A 55 3.99 9.27 -4.88
C GLN A 55 3.41 10.04 -6.06
N ASN A 56 4.22 10.90 -6.67
CA ASN A 56 3.81 11.64 -7.86
C ASN A 56 3.85 10.78 -9.14
N ARG A 57 4.62 9.68 -9.15
CA ARG A 57 4.81 8.80 -10.31
C ARG A 57 4.88 7.33 -9.86
N ARG A 58 4.52 6.42 -10.77
CA ARG A 58 4.67 4.98 -10.58
C ARG A 58 6.15 4.61 -10.57
N ASP A 59 6.61 3.95 -9.51
CA ASP A 59 8.00 3.59 -9.32
C ASP A 59 8.14 2.20 -8.67
N ASN A 60 8.74 1.27 -9.42
CA ASN A 60 9.00 -0.09 -8.93
C ASN A 60 9.99 -0.10 -7.75
N ALA A 61 10.95 0.82 -7.70
CA ALA A 61 11.89 0.92 -6.58
C ALA A 61 11.17 1.35 -5.29
N ALA A 62 10.16 2.18 -5.43
CA ALA A 62 9.33 2.59 -4.32
C ALA A 62 8.42 1.48 -3.80
N ALA A 63 7.88 0.63 -4.68
CA ALA A 63 7.19 -0.59 -4.27
C ALA A 63 8.13 -1.49 -3.44
N ARG A 64 9.35 -1.76 -3.92
CA ARG A 64 10.35 -2.53 -3.13
C ARG A 64 10.63 -1.89 -1.77
N ARG A 65 10.80 -0.56 -1.72
CA ARG A 65 11.03 0.18 -0.47
C ARG A 65 9.81 0.09 0.47
N PHE A 66 8.60 0.14 -0.07
CA PHE A 66 7.36 -0.02 0.67
C PHE A 66 7.30 -1.38 1.36
N PHE A 67 7.51 -2.47 0.61
CA PHE A 67 7.54 -3.83 1.18
C PHE A 67 8.61 -3.98 2.28
N ARG A 68 9.83 -3.49 2.05
CA ARG A 68 10.91 -3.53 3.06
C ARG A 68 10.59 -2.70 4.31
N ARG A 69 9.90 -1.58 4.16
CA ARG A 69 9.48 -0.74 5.28
C ARG A 69 8.35 -1.43 6.05
N LEU A 70 7.42 -2.05 5.33
CA LEU A 70 6.29 -2.78 5.89
C LEU A 70 6.76 -3.93 6.78
N THR A 71 7.66 -4.79 6.30
CA THR A 71 8.22 -5.90 7.10
C THR A 71 8.96 -5.43 8.34
N LYS A 72 9.75 -4.35 8.23
CA LYS A 72 10.46 -3.77 9.39
C LYS A 72 9.51 -3.19 10.43
N LYS A 73 8.40 -2.60 9.99
CA LYS A 73 7.42 -1.94 10.83
C LYS A 73 6.54 -2.93 11.56
N THR A 74 6.05 -3.96 10.86
CA THR A 74 5.20 -4.99 11.45
C THR A 74 6.01 -6.03 12.23
N ARG A 75 7.28 -6.23 11.86
CA ARG A 75 8.15 -7.30 12.39
C ARG A 75 7.54 -8.70 12.27
N THR A 76 6.61 -8.85 11.33
CA THR A 76 5.86 -10.07 11.06
C THR A 76 5.92 -10.33 9.56
N VAL A 77 6.00 -11.61 9.20
CA VAL A 77 5.83 -12.07 7.83
C VAL A 77 4.39 -12.59 7.71
N PRO A 78 3.58 -12.08 6.78
CA PRO A 78 2.24 -12.60 6.57
C PRO A 78 2.31 -14.00 5.97
N ARG A 79 1.28 -14.81 6.22
CA ARG A 79 1.05 -16.08 5.54
C ARG A 79 0.69 -15.85 4.07
N VAL A 80 -0.09 -14.80 3.77
CA VAL A 80 -0.57 -14.48 2.42
C VAL A 80 -0.43 -12.99 2.15
N VAL A 81 0.04 -12.64 0.95
CA VAL A 81 -0.02 -11.28 0.41
C VAL A 81 -0.90 -11.29 -0.81
N VAL A 82 -2.01 -10.57 -0.75
CA VAL A 82 -2.93 -10.38 -1.86
C VAL A 82 -2.62 -9.03 -2.49
N THR A 83 -2.30 -9.00 -3.78
CA THR A 83 -2.13 -7.73 -4.50
C THR A 83 -3.18 -7.56 -5.55
N ASP A 84 -3.50 -6.32 -5.90
CA ASP A 84 -4.26 -6.06 -7.13
C ASP A 84 -3.45 -6.46 -8.39
N LYS A 85 -4.12 -6.38 -9.55
CA LYS A 85 -3.58 -6.79 -10.85
C LYS A 85 -2.49 -5.85 -11.40
N LEU A 86 -1.98 -4.87 -10.63
CA LEU A 86 -0.97 -3.93 -11.11
C LEU A 86 0.44 -4.52 -10.98
N GLY A 87 1.14 -4.64 -12.12
CA GLY A 87 2.41 -5.37 -12.24
C GLY A 87 3.60 -4.88 -11.38
N SER A 88 3.55 -3.66 -10.85
CA SER A 88 4.55 -3.12 -9.91
C SER A 88 4.53 -3.86 -8.56
N CYS A 89 3.35 -4.29 -8.11
CA CYS A 89 3.19 -4.99 -6.84
C CYS A 89 3.71 -6.43 -6.92
N SER A 90 3.43 -7.13 -8.03
CA SER A 90 3.88 -8.50 -8.25
C SER A 90 5.40 -8.63 -8.37
N VAL A 91 6.06 -7.68 -9.06
CA VAL A 91 7.52 -7.63 -9.13
C VAL A 91 8.13 -7.40 -7.74
N ALA A 92 7.59 -6.45 -6.97
CA ALA A 92 8.10 -6.17 -5.63
C ALA A 92 7.87 -7.34 -4.66
N HIS A 93 6.72 -8.01 -4.73
CA HIS A 93 6.43 -9.20 -3.95
C HIS A 93 7.44 -10.31 -4.22
N ARG A 94 7.68 -10.66 -5.49
CA ARG A 94 8.61 -11.73 -5.88
C ARG A 94 10.03 -11.50 -5.38
N GLU A 95 10.44 -10.25 -5.23
CA GLU A 95 11.79 -9.93 -4.76
C GLU A 95 11.92 -9.81 -3.25
N VAL A 96 10.89 -9.33 -2.56
CA VAL A 96 10.98 -9.04 -1.11
C VAL A 96 10.37 -10.16 -0.26
N MET A 97 9.39 -10.90 -0.80
CA MET A 97 8.68 -11.99 -0.13
C MET A 97 8.47 -13.20 -1.06
N PRO A 98 9.53 -13.79 -1.64
CA PRO A 98 9.38 -14.87 -2.62
C PRO A 98 8.70 -16.14 -2.07
N SER A 99 8.72 -16.34 -0.76
CA SER A 99 8.17 -17.52 -0.09
C SER A 99 6.74 -17.35 0.43
N VAL A 100 6.13 -16.16 0.27
CA VAL A 100 4.77 -15.89 0.71
C VAL A 100 3.81 -16.17 -0.44
N GLU A 101 2.65 -16.77 -0.14
CA GLU A 101 1.63 -17.02 -1.15
C GLU A 101 1.10 -15.71 -1.72
N HIS A 102 0.98 -15.63 -3.05
CA HIS A 102 0.55 -14.42 -3.75
C HIS A 102 -0.66 -14.64 -4.67
N PRO A 103 -1.88 -14.70 -4.11
CA PRO A 103 -3.10 -14.63 -4.90
C PRO A 103 -3.31 -13.22 -5.44
N LEU A 104 -3.79 -13.10 -6.68
CA LEU A 104 -4.26 -11.82 -7.21
C LEU A 104 -5.68 -11.55 -6.70
N GLN A 105 -5.94 -10.33 -6.24
CA GLN A 105 -7.28 -9.93 -5.83
C GLN A 105 -8.20 -9.88 -7.05
N GLN A 106 -9.34 -10.59 -7.01
CA GLN A 106 -10.40 -10.44 -8.01
C GLN A 106 -11.23 -9.18 -7.69
N GLY A 107 -10.69 -8.01 -8.05
CA GLY A 107 -11.42 -6.74 -8.06
C GLY A 107 -12.26 -6.57 -9.33
N PRO A 108 -13.23 -5.64 -9.37
CA PRO A 108 -13.93 -5.27 -10.59
C PRO A 108 -12.89 -4.83 -11.63
N GLU A 109 -12.98 -5.38 -12.83
CA GLU A 109 -12.02 -5.17 -13.90
C GLU A 109 -12.00 -3.68 -14.29
N GLN A 110 -10.97 -2.94 -13.85
CA GLN A 110 -10.70 -1.63 -14.42
C GLN A 110 -9.97 -1.86 -15.74
N PRO A 111 -10.48 -1.33 -16.88
CA PRO A 111 -9.89 -1.61 -18.18
C PRO A 111 -8.44 -1.14 -18.20
N ALA A 112 -7.54 -2.08 -18.53
CA ALA A 112 -6.11 -1.85 -18.64
C ALA A 112 -5.85 -0.77 -19.71
N GLY A 113 -5.57 0.45 -19.28
CA GLY A 113 -5.31 1.59 -20.17
C GLY A 113 -6.20 2.81 -19.96
N ALA A 114 -7.20 2.76 -19.08
CA ALA A 114 -7.93 3.97 -18.70
C ALA A 114 -7.07 4.83 -17.75
N LEU A 115 -6.26 5.74 -18.30
CA LEU A 115 -5.98 6.98 -17.59
C LEU A 115 -7.35 7.60 -17.25
N PRO A 116 -7.61 8.02 -16.00
CA PRO A 116 -8.81 8.81 -15.73
C PRO A 116 -8.78 10.04 -16.66
N PRO A 117 -9.90 10.38 -17.31
CA PRO A 117 -9.92 11.42 -18.32
C PRO A 117 -9.35 12.72 -17.74
N ALA A 118 -8.36 13.29 -18.44
CA ALA A 118 -7.72 14.54 -18.07
C ALA A 118 -8.64 15.78 -18.22
N HIS A 119 -9.94 15.60 -18.42
CA HIS A 119 -10.88 16.69 -18.64
C HIS A 119 -12.31 16.27 -18.31
N ALA A 120 -12.77 16.60 -17.11
CA ALA A 120 -14.18 16.86 -16.76
C ALA A 120 -14.21 17.32 -15.29
N ALA A 121 -14.60 18.52 -14.91
CA ALA A 121 -14.92 19.79 -15.57
C ALA A 121 -14.66 20.87 -14.49
N ALA A 122 -14.38 22.13 -14.84
CA ALA A 122 -15.36 23.22 -14.75
C ALA A 122 -16.24 23.20 -13.49
#